data_AF-A0A3D3A927-F1
#
_entry.id   AF-A0A3D3A927-F1
#
_cell.length_a   1.000
_cell.length_b   1.000
_cell.length_c   1.000
_cell.angle_alpha   90.00
_cell.angle_beta   90.00
_cell.angle_gamma   90.00
#
_symmetry.space_group_name_H-M   'P 1'
#
loop_
_entity.id
_entity.type
_entity.pdbx_description
1 polymer ?
#
loop_
_entity_poly.entity_id
_entity_poly.type
_entity_poly.pdbx_seq_one_letter_code
_entity_poly.pdbx_strand_id
1 'polypeptide(L)'
;MGPSRSKIGILCRRHRWAVAGIAIARPRRPRLVGWGERGMTQAAQDITLFDSNQAMTAALVADARAVLSAAGPCSLLLSGGSSPCDFYTALGQEEMNWGDIHIALVDERWVDEDDAGSNAALVKRSLMAGRA
;
A
#
# COMPACT_ATOMS: atom_id res chain seq x y z
N MET A 1 8.71 33.32 -41.74
CA MET A 1 8.71 32.04 -41.00
C MET A 1 8.38 32.36 -39.55
N GLY A 2 7.18 31.99 -39.10
CA GLY A 2 6.63 32.33 -37.78
C GLY A 2 7.14 31.43 -36.63
N PRO A 3 6.70 31.69 -35.39
CA PRO A 3 7.56 31.63 -34.19
C PRO A 3 7.43 30.38 -33.31
N SER A 4 8.36 30.29 -32.35
CA SER A 4 8.32 29.66 -31.01
C SER A 4 7.06 28.89 -30.59
N ARG A 5 7.23 27.68 -30.04
CA ARG A 5 6.21 26.99 -29.24
C ARG A 5 6.77 26.53 -27.89
N SER A 6 6.46 27.32 -26.86
CA SER A 6 6.41 26.90 -25.46
C SER A 6 5.15 26.08 -25.16
N LYS A 7 5.20 25.39 -24.01
CA LYS A 7 4.10 24.94 -23.11
C LYS A 7 3.78 23.44 -23.10
N ILE A 8 4.41 22.80 -22.12
CA ILE A 8 3.90 21.67 -21.34
C ILE A 8 2.45 21.94 -20.92
N GLY A 9 1.58 20.96 -21.14
CA GLY A 9 0.24 20.90 -20.56
C GLY A 9 -0.02 19.49 -20.05
N ILE A 10 0.22 19.25 -18.76
CA ILE A 10 -0.30 18.06 -18.07
C ILE A 10 -1.70 18.41 -17.57
N LEU A 11 -2.68 17.66 -18.04
CA LEU A 11 -4.09 17.76 -17.66
C LEU A 11 -4.26 17.19 -16.23
N CYS A 12 -4.30 18.08 -15.25
CA CYS A 12 -4.68 17.74 -13.88
C CYS A 12 -6.19 17.39 -13.84
N ARG A 13 -6.54 16.11 -13.58
CA ARG A 13 -7.91 15.74 -13.19
C ARG A 13 -8.02 15.72 -11.67
N ARG A 14 -8.97 16.52 -11.21
CA ARG A 14 -9.29 16.91 -9.84
C ARG A 14 -9.64 15.69 -8.97
N HIS A 15 -8.89 15.52 -7.87
CA HIS A 15 -9.23 14.60 -6.78
C HIS A 15 -10.59 14.97 -6.17
N ARG A 16 -11.41 13.96 -5.87
CA ARG A 16 -12.60 14.13 -5.05
C ARG A 16 -12.45 13.26 -3.81
N TRP A 17 -11.99 13.89 -2.73
CA TRP A 17 -12.08 13.34 -1.38
C TRP A 17 -13.55 13.37 -0.95
N ALA A 18 -14.08 12.25 -0.47
CA ALA A 18 -15.38 12.20 0.18
C ALA A 18 -15.17 11.94 1.67
N VAL A 19 -15.47 12.96 2.49
CA VAL A 19 -15.61 12.87 3.93
C VAL A 19 -17.07 12.55 4.27
N ALA A 20 -17.26 11.61 5.19
CA ALA A 20 -18.43 11.29 6.04
C ALA A 20 -19.87 11.54 5.52
N GLY A 21 -20.64 10.44 5.47
CA GLY A 21 -22.03 10.40 5.93
C GLY A 21 -23.09 11.07 5.06
N ILE A 22 -23.58 10.36 4.04
CA ILE A 22 -24.98 10.35 3.55
C ILE A 22 -25.11 9.07 2.69
N ALA A 23 -26.14 8.27 2.97
CA ALA A 23 -26.41 7.01 2.27
C ALA A 23 -26.73 7.26 0.79
N ILE A 24 -25.83 6.84 -0.10
CA ILE A 24 -26.12 6.76 -1.54
C ILE A 24 -26.77 5.41 -1.81
N ALA A 25 -27.99 5.46 -2.34
CA ALA A 25 -28.77 4.30 -2.74
C ALA A 25 -27.92 3.30 -3.55
N ARG A 26 -27.99 2.03 -3.15
CA ARG A 26 -27.34 0.91 -3.83
C ARG A 26 -27.78 0.86 -5.30
N PRO A 27 -26.87 0.84 -6.30
CA PRO A 27 -27.26 0.40 -7.63
C PRO A 27 -27.70 -1.06 -7.56
N ARG A 28 -28.88 -1.33 -8.11
CA ARG A 28 -29.49 -2.68 -8.19
C ARG A 28 -28.53 -3.65 -8.88
N ARG A 29 -28.34 -4.84 -8.30
CA ARG A 29 -27.58 -5.95 -8.91
C ARG A 29 -28.13 -6.27 -10.30
N PRO A 30 -27.31 -6.28 -11.36
CA PRO A 30 -27.59 -7.11 -12.52
C PRO A 30 -27.27 -8.57 -12.16
N ARG A 31 -28.27 -9.40 -12.39
CA ARG A 31 -28.31 -10.86 -12.48
C ARG A 31 -27.01 -11.47 -13.07
N LEU A 32 -26.63 -12.66 -12.59
CA LEU A 32 -25.60 -13.50 -13.21
C LEU A 32 -25.85 -13.62 -14.72
N VAL A 33 -24.93 -13.08 -15.52
CA VAL A 33 -24.84 -13.31 -16.96
C VAL A 33 -23.52 -14.02 -17.22
N GLY A 34 -23.52 -14.95 -18.17
CA GLY A 34 -22.58 -16.06 -18.31
C GLY A 34 -21.09 -15.72 -18.40
N TRP A 35 -20.28 -16.78 -18.30
CA TRP A 35 -18.85 -16.76 -18.55
C TRP A 35 -18.60 -16.46 -20.04
N GLY A 36 -18.57 -15.17 -20.36
CA GLY A 36 -18.20 -14.62 -21.66
C GLY A 36 -17.55 -13.26 -21.42
N GLU A 37 -16.31 -13.12 -21.88
CA GLU A 37 -15.64 -11.84 -22.09
C GLU A 37 -15.67 -10.87 -20.90
N ARG A 38 -15.02 -11.24 -19.78
CA ARG A 38 -14.55 -10.21 -18.84
C ARG A 38 -13.44 -9.42 -19.52
N GLY A 39 -13.82 -8.32 -20.18
CA GLY A 39 -12.90 -7.24 -20.48
C GLY A 39 -12.13 -6.92 -19.21
N MET A 40 -10.83 -7.17 -19.24
CA MET A 40 -9.92 -6.85 -18.16
C MET A 40 -10.04 -5.35 -17.91
N THR A 41 -10.71 -4.93 -16.85
CA THR A 41 -10.58 -3.55 -16.38
C THR A 41 -9.11 -3.37 -16.04
N GLN A 42 -8.37 -2.68 -16.90
CA GLN A 42 -6.97 -2.37 -16.70
C GLN A 42 -6.88 -1.62 -15.37
N ALA A 43 -6.23 -2.24 -14.38
CA ALA A 43 -5.96 -1.55 -13.13
C ALA A 43 -5.17 -0.29 -13.45
N ALA A 44 -5.65 0.87 -13.01
CA ALA A 44 -4.90 2.10 -13.14
C ALA A 44 -3.58 1.91 -12.38
N GLN A 45 -2.46 2.13 -13.06
CA GLN A 45 -1.14 2.14 -12.45
C GLN A 45 -0.79 3.58 -12.12
N ASP A 46 -0.73 3.90 -10.83
CA ASP A 46 -0.23 5.18 -10.35
C ASP A 46 1.26 5.05 -10.05
N ILE A 47 2.07 5.90 -10.70
CA ILE A 47 3.53 5.96 -10.48
C ILE A 47 3.83 7.27 -9.75
N THR A 48 4.37 7.16 -8.55
CA THR A 48 4.85 8.29 -7.76
C THR A 48 6.37 8.27 -7.69
N LEU A 49 6.99 9.41 -7.98
CA LEU A 49 8.44 9.59 -7.87
C LEU A 49 8.75 10.34 -6.58
N PHE A 50 9.79 9.89 -5.89
CA PHE A 50 10.28 10.49 -4.65
C PHE A 50 11.74 10.90 -4.83
N ASP A 51 12.11 12.03 -4.24
CA ASP A 51 13.50 12.54 -4.30
C ASP A 51 14.46 11.75 -3.40
N SER A 52 13.94 10.96 -2.45
CA SER A 52 14.74 10.11 -1.56
C SER A 52 13.94 8.92 -1.00
N ASN A 53 14.67 7.89 -0.55
CA ASN A 53 14.09 6.74 0.16
C ASN A 53 13.37 7.15 1.44
N GLN A 54 13.87 8.18 2.14
CA GLN A 54 13.25 8.71 3.35
C GLN A 54 11.87 9.32 3.03
N ALA A 55 11.76 10.11 1.95
CA ALA A 55 10.50 10.69 1.52
C ALA A 55 9.49 9.61 1.10
N MET A 56 9.95 8.59 0.36
CA MET A 56 9.13 7.44 -0.02
C MET A 56 8.64 6.67 1.21
N THR A 57 9.52 6.42 2.17
CA THR A 57 9.20 5.69 3.41
C THR A 57 8.16 6.44 4.24
N ALA A 58 8.33 7.76 4.43
CA ALA A 58 7.38 8.57 5.17
C ALA A 58 5.97 8.57 4.53
N ALA A 59 5.91 8.66 3.20
CA ALA A 59 4.65 8.57 2.47
C ALA A 59 3.99 7.19 2.62
N LEU A 60 4.76 6.11 2.47
CA LEU A 60 4.28 4.73 2.66
C LEU A 60 3.77 4.49 4.08
N VAL A 61 4.44 5.00 5.11
CA VAL A 61 3.98 4.88 6.50
C VAL A 61 2.68 5.63 6.72
N ALA A 62 2.55 6.84 6.18
CA ALA A 62 1.32 7.61 6.28
C ALA A 62 0.13 6.88 5.63
N ASP A 63 0.33 6.34 4.43
CA ASP A 63 -0.69 5.57 3.70
C ASP A 63 -1.04 4.27 4.43
N ALA A 64 -0.03 3.51 4.86
CA ALA A 64 -0.22 2.27 5.61
C ALA A 64 -0.98 2.53 6.91
N ARG A 65 -0.61 3.55 7.68
CA ARG A 65 -1.32 3.92 8.91
C ARG A 65 -2.78 4.27 8.64
N ALA A 66 -3.06 5.04 7.58
CA ALA A 66 -4.43 5.41 7.24
C ALA A 66 -5.32 4.19 6.94
N VAL A 67 -4.75 3.15 6.32
CA VAL A 67 -5.46 1.90 6.01
C VAL A 67 -5.54 0.97 7.22
N LEU A 68 -4.42 0.76 7.92
CA LEU A 68 -4.33 -0.18 9.05
C LEU A 68 -5.07 0.33 10.30
N SER A 69 -5.20 1.66 10.45
CA SER A 69 -6.00 2.27 11.53
C SER A 69 -7.49 2.37 11.18
N ALA A 70 -7.91 1.89 10.00
CA ALA A 70 -9.32 1.81 9.67
C ALA A 70 -10.03 0.78 10.57
N ALA A 71 -11.35 0.89 10.69
CA ALA A 71 -12.10 0.07 11.63
C ALA A 71 -12.10 -1.42 11.25
N GLY A 72 -11.55 -2.25 12.14
CA GLY A 72 -11.66 -3.70 12.13
C GLY A 72 -10.38 -4.43 11.71
N PRO A 73 -10.37 -5.78 11.82
CA PRO A 73 -9.20 -6.57 11.51
C PRO A 73 -8.75 -6.42 10.06
N CYS A 74 -7.44 -6.31 9.85
CA CYS A 74 -6.84 -6.21 8.52
C CYS A 74 -5.64 -7.16 8.38
N SER A 75 -5.22 -7.40 7.14
CA SER A 75 -4.07 -8.25 6.85
C SER A 75 -2.97 -7.44 6.17
N LEU A 76 -1.75 -7.55 6.69
CA LEU A 76 -0.56 -6.94 6.14
C LEU A 76 0.37 -8.04 5.62
N LEU A 77 0.54 -8.10 4.31
CA LEU A 77 1.43 -9.05 3.66
C LEU A 77 2.79 -8.41 3.41
N LEU A 78 3.84 -9.02 3.96
CA LEU A 78 5.19 -8.48 3.96
C LEU A 78 6.09 -9.24 2.98
N SER A 79 6.95 -8.50 2.29
CA SER A 79 7.92 -9.02 1.33
C SER A 79 9.32 -9.05 1.95
N GLY A 80 10.18 -9.93 1.44
CA GLY A 80 11.61 -9.85 1.72
C GLY A 80 12.33 -8.65 1.08
N GLY A 81 13.63 -8.58 1.34
CA GLY A 81 14.57 -7.65 0.68
C GLY A 81 15.00 -6.48 1.54
N SER A 82 16.01 -5.72 1.08
CA SER A 82 16.55 -4.56 1.79
C SER A 82 15.67 -3.31 1.66
N SER A 83 15.05 -3.11 0.50
CA SER A 83 14.21 -1.93 0.22
C SER A 83 13.07 -1.70 1.22
N PRO A 84 12.30 -2.71 1.66
CA PRO A 84 11.22 -2.48 2.64
C PRO A 84 11.70 -2.36 4.10
N CYS A 85 12.99 -2.58 4.39
CA CYS A 85 13.48 -2.62 5.78
C CYS A 85 13.30 -1.29 6.51
N ASP A 86 13.57 -0.17 5.85
CA ASP A 86 13.38 1.18 6.42
C ASP A 86 11.89 1.45 6.69
N PHE A 87 11.02 1.01 5.78
CA PHE A 87 9.58 1.09 5.94
C PHE A 87 9.07 0.26 7.11
N TYR A 88 9.52 -0.99 7.28
CA TYR A 88 9.10 -1.82 8.41
C TYR A 88 9.57 -1.26 9.74
N THR A 89 10.80 -0.76 9.79
CA THR A 89 11.36 -0.11 10.98
C THR A 89 10.53 1.12 11.35
N ALA A 90 10.19 1.98 10.37
CA ALA A 90 9.38 3.17 10.61
C ALA A 90 7.92 2.82 10.98
N LEU A 91 7.29 1.88 10.26
CA LEU A 91 5.92 1.44 10.51
C LEU A 91 5.78 0.81 11.89
N GLY A 92 6.76 0.02 12.32
CA GLY A 92 6.78 -0.60 13.66
C GLY A 92 6.83 0.43 14.79
N GLN A 93 7.23 1.67 14.53
CA GLN A 93 7.18 2.75 15.50
C GLN A 93 5.81 3.43 15.58
N GLU A 94 4.89 3.19 14.66
CA GLU A 94 3.56 3.82 14.72
C GLU A 94 2.72 3.27 15.88
N GLU A 95 1.94 4.15 16.50
CA GLU A 95 0.99 3.80 17.55
C GLU A 95 -0.34 3.41 16.90
N MET A 96 -0.59 2.10 16.80
CA MET A 96 -1.79 1.50 16.18
C MET A 96 -2.27 0.31 17.00
N ASN A 97 -3.51 -0.14 16.76
CA ASN A 97 -4.01 -1.37 17.37
C ASN A 97 -3.45 -2.61 16.67
N TRP A 98 -2.20 -2.98 16.97
CA TRP A 98 -1.53 -4.15 16.39
C TRP A 98 -2.27 -5.47 16.61
N GLY A 99 -3.14 -5.56 17.63
CA GLY A 99 -4.00 -6.73 17.85
C GLY A 99 -5.03 -6.98 16.74
N ASP A 100 -5.38 -5.96 15.96
CA ASP A 100 -6.29 -6.07 14.81
C ASP A 100 -5.52 -6.33 13.48
N ILE A 101 -4.20 -6.37 13.51
CA ILE A 101 -3.36 -6.47 12.30
C ILE A 101 -2.77 -7.89 12.20
N HIS A 102 -3.22 -8.65 11.21
CA HIS A 102 -2.69 -9.97 10.90
C HIS A 102 -1.52 -9.87 9.92
N ILE A 103 -0.33 -10.28 10.34
CA ILE A 103 0.88 -10.22 9.52
C ILE A 103 1.18 -11.59 8.91
N ALA A 104 1.49 -11.62 7.62
CA ALA A 104 2.01 -12.81 6.94
C ALA A 104 3.07 -12.44 5.90
N LEU A 105 3.92 -13.40 5.55
CA LEU A 105 4.93 -13.21 4.50
C LEU A 105 4.35 -13.62 3.14
N VAL A 106 4.65 -12.84 2.11
CA VAL A 106 4.29 -13.17 0.71
C VAL A 106 5.15 -14.34 0.20
N ASP A 107 6.42 -14.34 0.57
CA ASP A 107 7.40 -15.37 0.25
C ASP A 107 8.31 -15.63 1.47
N GLU A 108 8.92 -16.81 1.53
CA GLU A 108 9.96 -17.13 2.51
C GLU A 108 10.97 -18.11 1.89
N ARG A 109 12.21 -18.08 2.39
CA ARG A 109 13.27 -19.00 2.02
C ARG A 109 13.26 -20.20 2.95
N TRP A 110 13.61 -21.36 2.39
CA TRP A 110 13.80 -22.58 3.17
C TRP A 110 15.16 -22.52 3.89
N VAL A 111 15.20 -21.80 5.00
CA VAL A 111 16.34 -21.67 5.92
C VAL A 111 15.80 -21.69 7.35
N ASP A 112 16.69 -21.79 8.33
CA ASP A 112 16.29 -21.63 9.74
C ASP A 112 15.72 -20.23 9.98
N GLU A 113 14.79 -20.13 10.93
CA GLU A 113 14.03 -18.89 11.17
C GLU A 113 14.91 -17.71 11.63
N ASP A 114 16.03 -17.99 12.29
CA ASP A 114 16.99 -16.98 12.75
C ASP A 114 18.11 -16.71 11.74
N ASP A 115 18.10 -17.38 10.58
CA ASP A 115 19.09 -17.16 9.52
C ASP A 115 18.96 -15.75 8.92
N ALA A 116 20.10 -15.16 8.53
CA ALA A 116 20.13 -13.82 7.95
C ALA A 116 19.32 -13.71 6.64
N GLY A 117 19.13 -14.82 5.93
CA GLY A 117 18.32 -14.93 4.72
C GLY A 117 16.81 -15.08 4.96
N SER A 118 16.36 -15.33 6.19
CA SER A 118 14.94 -15.46 6.52
C SER A 118 14.22 -14.10 6.45
N ASN A 119 13.08 -14.09 5.77
CA ASN A 119 12.15 -12.95 5.78
C ASN A 119 11.50 -12.78 7.16
N ALA A 120 11.22 -13.87 7.88
CA ALA A 120 10.73 -13.83 9.26
C ALA A 120 11.74 -13.14 10.18
N ALA A 121 13.03 -13.51 10.11
CA ALA A 121 14.10 -12.80 10.83
C ALA A 121 14.12 -11.30 10.49
N LEU A 122 13.86 -10.95 9.23
CA LEU A 122 13.79 -9.54 8.78
C LEU A 122 12.65 -8.80 9.44
N VAL A 123 11.46 -9.36 9.43
CA VAL A 123 10.29 -8.72 10.05
C VAL A 123 10.48 -8.59 11.56
N LYS A 124 11.03 -9.61 12.22
CA LYS A 124 11.30 -9.58 13.67
C LYS A 124 12.26 -8.46 14.06
N ARG A 125 13.38 -8.31 13.34
CA ARG A 125 14.39 -7.28 13.65
C ARG A 125 14.00 -5.86 13.26
N SER A 126 13.01 -5.69 12.37
CA SER A 126 12.59 -4.38 11.86
C SER A 126 11.24 -3.96 12.44
N LEU A 127 10.15 -4.58 12.02
CA LEU A 127 8.78 -4.25 12.42
C LEU A 127 8.56 -4.52 13.92
N MET A 128 8.85 -5.74 14.38
CA MET A 128 8.58 -6.19 15.76
C MET A 128 9.61 -5.69 16.78
N ALA A 129 10.66 -4.99 16.33
CA ALA A 129 11.57 -4.28 17.24
C ALA A 129 10.93 -3.00 17.81
N GLY A 130 9.79 -2.56 17.24
CA GLY A 130 9.02 -1.41 17.69
C GLY A 130 7.86 -1.76 18.63
N ARG A 131 6.70 -1.15 18.37
CA ARG A 131 5.44 -1.32 19.10
C ARG A 131 4.55 -2.42 18.51
N ALA A 132 4.95 -3.00 17.39
CA ALA A 132 4.22 -4.01 16.63
C ALA A 132 4.24 -5.40 17.25
#